data_AF-A0A2E1BK43-F1
#
_entry.id   AF-A0A2E1BK43-F1
#
_cell.length_a   1.000
_cell.length_b   1.000
_cell.length_c   1.000
_cell.angle_alpha   90.00
_cell.angle_beta   90.00
_cell.angle_gamma   90.00
#
_symmetry.space_group_name_H-M   'P 1'
#
loop_
_entity.id
_entity.type
_entity.pdbx_description
1 polymer ?
#
loop_
_entity_poly.entity_id
_entity_poly.type
_entity_poly.pdbx_seq_one_letter_code
_entity_poly.pdbx_strand_id
1 'polypeptide(L)' 'MNNIIKNITSAIAFILIQCLILNNINFLNSVNPLLYIYLIIYFPIINNRTVFILFSF' A
#
# COMPACT_ATOMS: atom_id res chain seq x y z
N MET A 1 -7.74 -22.75 -4.63
CA MET A 1 -7.56 -21.77 -3.54
C MET A 1 -8.64 -20.73 -3.69
N ASN A 2 -9.44 -20.45 -2.67
CA ASN A 2 -10.55 -19.49 -2.78
C ASN A 2 -9.99 -18.09 -3.10
N ASN A 3 -10.56 -17.38 -4.07
CA ASN A 3 -10.07 -16.05 -4.49
C ASN A 3 -10.04 -15.05 -3.33
N ILE A 4 -10.96 -15.21 -2.38
CA ILE A 4 -11.01 -14.43 -1.13
C ILE A 4 -9.76 -14.65 -0.28
N ILE A 5 -9.38 -15.92 -0.07
CA ILE A 5 -8.22 -16.28 0.75
C ILE A 5 -6.93 -15.76 0.09
N LYS A 6 -6.81 -15.90 -1.23
CA LYS A 6 -5.68 -15.36 -2.00
C LYS A 6 -5.56 -13.84 -1.80
N ASN A 7 -6.65 -13.10 -1.94
CA ASN A 7 -6.63 -11.65 -1.80
C ASN A 7 -6.25 -11.21 -0.37
N ILE A 8 -6.78 -11.88 0.66
CA ILE A 8 -6.42 -11.60 2.07
C ILE A 8 -4.93 -11.87 2.30
N THR A 9 -4.41 -13.00 1.82
CA THR A 9 -2.98 -13.33 1.98
C THR A 9 -2.07 -12.33 1.27
N SER A 10 -2.45 -11.88 0.06
CA SER A 10 -1.69 -10.86 -0.67
C SER A 10 -1.73 -9.51 0.05
N ALA A 11 -2.88 -9.10 0.61
CA ALA A 11 -3.00 -7.86 1.37
C ALA A 11 -2.08 -7.85 2.60
N ILE A 12 -2.07 -8.93 3.37
CA ILE A 12 -1.19 -9.09 4.55
C ILE A 12 0.28 -9.03 4.12
N ALA A 13 0.65 -9.70 3.03
CA ALA A 13 2.02 -9.68 2.51
C ALA A 13 2.47 -8.26 2.11
N PHE A 14 1.61 -7.50 1.42
CA PHE A 14 1.91 -6.11 1.05
C PHE A 14 2.10 -5.20 2.28
N ILE A 15 1.26 -5.34 3.31
CA ILE A 15 1.40 -4.57 4.55
C ILE A 15 2.73 -4.88 5.24
N LEU A 16 3.11 -6.16 5.32
CA LEU A 16 4.38 -6.57 5.93
C LEU A 16 5.59 -6.04 5.16
N ILE A 17 5.56 -6.09 3.83
CA ILE A 17 6.61 -5.55 2.97
C ILE A 17 6.72 -4.02 3.16
N GLN A 18 5.59 -3.31 3.30
CA GLN A 18 5.58 -1.88 3.58
C GLN A 18 6.22 -1.55 4.93
N CYS A 19 5.84 -2.24 6.00
CA CYS A 19 6.35 -1.95 7.34
C CYS A 19 7.83 -2.34 7.52
N LEU A 20 8.23 -3.51 7.01
CA LEU A 20 9.56 -4.07 7.31
C LEU A 20 10.65 -3.59 6.37
N ILE A 21 10.32 -3.35 5.10
CA ILE A 21 11.31 -3.04 4.07
C ILE A 21 11.18 -1.58 3.69
N LEU A 22 10.02 -1.19 3.19
CA LEU A 22 9.85 0.11 2.54
C LEU A 22 9.87 1.28 3.51
N ASN A 23 9.40 1.09 4.75
CA ASN A 23 9.49 2.13 5.78
C ASN A 23 10.92 2.36 6.30
N ASN A 24 11.84 1.43 6.03
CA ASN A 24 13.26 1.52 6.42
C ASN A 24 14.16 1.96 5.25
N ILE A 25 13.61 2.10 4.04
CA ILE A 25 14.32 2.62 2.87
C ILE A 25 14.10 4.13 2.81
N ASN A 26 15.16 4.90 2.97
CA ASN A 26 15.12 6.35 2.72
C ASN A 26 15.34 6.62 1.23
N PHE A 27 14.27 6.64 0.44
CA PHE A 27 14.30 7.12 -0.95
C PHE A 27 14.67 8.61 -0.98
N LEU A 28 15.60 9.00 -1.86
CA LEU A 28 16.14 10.38 -1.91
C LEU A 28 16.66 10.92 -0.55
N ASN A 29 17.18 10.05 0.34
CA ASN A 29 17.71 10.40 1.67
C ASN A 29 16.71 10.98 2.69
N SER A 30 15.43 11.17 2.35
CA SER A 30 14.44 11.74 3.28
C SER A 30 13.01 11.26 3.11
N VAL A 31 12.71 10.46 2.08
CA VAL A 31 11.35 10.06 1.74
C VAL A 31 11.24 8.55 1.80
N ASN A 32 10.35 8.01 2.61
CA ASN A 32 10.09 6.58 2.56
C ASN A 32 9.30 6.27 1.28
N PRO A 33 9.64 5.25 0.47
CA PRO A 33 8.84 4.86 -0.68
C PRO A 33 7.48 4.31 -0.19
N LEU A 34 6.44 5.11 -0.36
CA LEU A 34 5.08 4.81 0.06
C LEU A 34 4.39 3.99 -1.05
N LEU A 35 4.60 2.68 -1.05
CA LEU A 35 4.10 1.77 -2.09
C LEU A 35 2.56 1.75 -2.15
N TYR A 36 1.89 2.21 -1.08
CA TYR A 36 0.44 2.46 -1.07
C TYR A 36 0.00 3.62 -1.97
N ILE A 37 0.83 4.65 -2.22
CA ILE A 37 0.51 5.75 -3.14
C ILE A 37 0.39 5.21 -4.57
N TYR A 38 1.29 4.29 -4.94
CA TYR A 38 1.22 3.60 -6.23
C TYR A 38 -0.08 2.79 -6.36
N LEU A 39 -0.49 2.07 -5.31
CA LEU A 39 -1.78 1.39 -5.28
C LEU A 39 -2.96 2.35 -5.46
N ILE A 40 -2.95 3.52 -4.80
CA ILE A 40 -4.02 4.53 -4.89
C ILE A 40 -4.14 5.13 -6.30
N ILE A 41 -3.00 5.32 -6.99
CA ILE A 41 -2.98 5.86 -8.36
C ILE A 41 -3.39 4.79 -9.37
N TYR A 42 -2.94 3.54 -9.18
CA TYR A 42 -3.13 2.44 -10.12
C TYR A 42 -4.52 1.80 -10.01
N PHE A 43 -5.12 1.77 -8.82
CA PHE A 43 -6.47 1.23 -8.67
C PHE A 43 -7.51 2.24 -9.18
N PRO A 44 -8.46 1.82 -10.05
CA PRO A 44 -9.53 2.68 -10.53
C PRO A 44 -10.59 2.82 -9.43
N ILE A 45 -10.23 3.48 -8.33
CA ILE A 45 -11.18 3.88 -7.31
C ILE A 45 -11.94 5.08 -7.86
N ILE A 46 -13.17 4.82 -8.30
CA ILE A 46 -14.06 5.76 -8.99
C ILE A 46 -14.41 6.97 -8.12
N ASN A 47 -14.27 6.91 -6.78
CA ASN A 47 -14.63 8.00 -5.87
C ASN A 47 -13.57 8.30 -4.78
N ASN A 48 -13.24 9.59 -4.64
CA ASN A 48 -12.49 10.25 -3.56
C ASN A 48 -11.25 9.53 -3.00
N ARG A 49 -10.14 9.64 -3.74
CA ARG A 49 -8.78 9.23 -3.33
C ARG A 49 -8.36 9.81 -1.97
N THR A 50 -8.85 10.99 -1.62
CA THR A 50 -8.49 11.73 -0.40
C THR A 50 -8.85 10.99 0.88
N VAL A 51 -10.04 10.36 0.94
CA VAL A 51 -10.47 9.60 2.12
C VAL A 51 -9.58 8.37 2.32
N PHE A 52 -9.23 7.69 1.23
CA PHE A 52 -8.35 6.52 1.30
C PHE A 52 -6.93 6.89 1.76
N ILE A 53 -6.40 8.02 1.29
CA ILE A 53 -5.11 8.56 1.76
C ILE A 53 -5.18 8.87 3.27
N LEU A 54 -6.28 9.47 3.74
CA LEU A 54 -6.49 9.83 5.15
C LEU A 54 -6.55 8.63 6.11
N PHE A 55 -6.97 7.46 5.64
CA PHE A 55 -7.00 6.22 6.42
C PHE A 55 -5.78 5.32 6.17
N SER A 56 -4.80 5.78 5.37
CA SER A 56 -3.59 5.01 5.05
C SER A 56 -2.46 5.19 6.08
N PHE A 57 -2.70 5.95 7.16
CA PHE A 57 -1.80 6.22 8.28
C PHE A 57 -2.55 6.03 9.60
#